data_AF-A0A813AR37-F1
#
_entry.id   AF-A0A813AR37-F1
#
_cell.length_a   1.000
_cell.length_b   1.000
_cell.length_c   1.000
_cell.angle_alpha   90.00
_cell.angle_beta   90.00
_cell.angle_gamma   90.00
#
_symmetry.space_group_name_H-M   'P 1'
#
loop_
_entity.id
_entity.type
_entity.pdbx_description
1 polymer ?
#
loop_
_entity_poly.entity_id
_entity_poly.type
_entity_poly.pdbx_seq_one_letter_code
_entity_poly.pdbx_strand_id
1 'polypeptide(L)'
;LAQPSRWRDWASEVVGISEDATITGRGAASFDELVAFLKDLRRPMQPADEAAVQQKQAELEEVAPALQRFLIGGEIRDRLALLRAVADLGTVPGKPYSFALYLLVFLEEYLKDIETLRDGETISDRAAELREVFLCFHRAGLAPDRLRLIYSHIEQDFPRFEAAGALLPMPSAVSLCHTMLATGLSSSGATTVLLRSSLREPLIHVADDSQELRMLKTIEMLIRLDFLYTQERLPPEVTEYLSVVRNLRYYDRELRRDTPLSYQMAFFLRKHGFPAKRKMLGPYPLKVCDPEERVNFEPVEDRTWRFGLIETARARKKRHLEAVGWRSIEVQASEWKELPHYHAKAAFIRQLLKDNELLTL
;
A
#
# COMPACT_ATOMS: atom_id res chain seq x y z
N LEU A 1 -16.51 16.36 2.94
CA LEU A 1 -16.26 15.95 4.35
C LEU A 1 -16.66 17.11 5.25
N ALA A 2 -17.97 17.32 5.43
CA ALA A 2 -18.52 18.49 6.11
C ALA A 2 -18.96 18.13 7.53
N GLN A 3 -18.47 18.92 8.50
CA GLN A 3 -18.80 18.96 9.93
C GLN A 3 -18.37 17.74 10.80
N PRO A 4 -17.40 17.92 11.72
CA PRO A 4 -16.99 16.93 12.72
C PRO A 4 -18.08 16.44 13.69
N SER A 5 -19.23 17.11 13.76
CA SER A 5 -20.36 16.73 14.62
C SER A 5 -21.16 15.56 14.06
N ARG A 6 -21.51 15.58 12.77
CA ARG A 6 -22.44 14.61 12.17
C ARG A 6 -22.02 13.15 12.28
N TRP A 7 -20.73 12.84 12.14
CA TRP A 7 -20.26 11.46 12.25
C TRP A 7 -20.18 10.99 13.71
N ARG A 8 -19.98 11.90 14.67
CA ARG A 8 -20.02 11.58 16.11
C ARG A 8 -21.46 11.40 16.59
N ASP A 9 -22.40 12.17 16.06
CA ASP A 9 -23.82 11.99 16.34
C ASP A 9 -24.28 10.63 15.80
N TRP A 10 -23.89 10.27 14.57
CA TRP A 10 -24.11 8.94 13.99
C TRP A 10 -23.38 7.83 14.75
N ALA A 11 -22.14 8.07 15.20
CA ALA A 11 -21.40 7.12 16.04
C ALA A 11 -22.14 6.89 17.36
N SER A 12 -22.64 7.93 18.01
CA SER A 12 -23.42 7.80 19.24
C SER A 12 -24.73 7.03 19.02
N GLU A 13 -25.35 7.17 17.85
CA GLU A 13 -26.56 6.43 17.49
C GLU A 13 -26.25 4.95 17.21
N VAL A 14 -25.20 4.65 16.46
CA VAL A 14 -24.84 3.29 16.05
C VAL A 14 -24.09 2.51 17.15
N VAL A 15 -23.22 3.18 17.91
CA VAL A 15 -22.48 2.61 19.05
C VAL A 15 -23.33 2.63 20.33
N GLY A 16 -24.21 3.61 20.52
CA GLY A 16 -25.14 3.64 21.67
C GLY A 16 -26.18 2.51 21.66
N ILE A 17 -26.48 1.93 20.49
CA ILE A 17 -27.28 0.70 20.36
C ILE A 17 -26.51 -0.53 20.90
N SER A 18 -25.19 -0.45 21.09
CA SER A 18 -24.32 -1.58 21.43
C SER A 18 -24.39 -2.09 22.87
N GLU A 19 -24.78 -1.27 23.86
CA GLU A 19 -24.70 -1.68 25.26
C GLU A 19 -25.98 -2.38 25.76
N ASP A 20 -27.17 -2.04 25.25
CA ASP A 20 -28.45 -2.57 25.79
C ASP A 20 -29.47 -3.08 24.74
N ALA A 21 -29.21 -2.96 23.43
CA ALA A 21 -30.22 -3.36 22.43
C ALA A 21 -30.11 -4.84 22.03
N THR A 22 -31.08 -5.66 22.42
CA THR A 22 -31.46 -6.84 21.63
C THR A 22 -31.92 -6.37 20.25
N ILE A 23 -31.03 -6.43 19.26
CA ILE A 23 -31.34 -6.01 17.90
C ILE A 23 -32.26 -7.06 17.27
N THR A 24 -33.56 -6.81 17.25
CA THR A 24 -34.53 -7.65 16.53
C THR A 24 -34.69 -7.15 15.09
N GLY A 25 -34.42 -8.01 14.10
CA GLY A 25 -34.54 -7.70 12.66
C GLY A 25 -33.25 -7.98 11.87
N ARG A 26 -33.12 -7.46 10.64
CA ARG A 26 -31.88 -7.56 9.82
C ARG A 26 -30.63 -6.93 10.49
N GLY A 27 -30.81 -6.19 11.58
CA GLY A 27 -29.70 -5.76 12.45
C GLY A 27 -29.08 -6.88 13.30
N ALA A 28 -29.57 -8.12 13.20
CA ALA A 28 -28.93 -9.34 13.70
C ALA A 28 -28.16 -10.10 12.59
N ALA A 29 -27.74 -9.41 11.52
CA ALA A 29 -27.00 -10.03 10.43
C ALA A 29 -25.73 -10.73 10.94
N SER A 30 -25.53 -11.96 10.50
CA SER A 30 -24.30 -12.72 10.75
C SER A 30 -23.12 -12.15 9.98
N PHE A 31 -21.90 -12.50 10.41
CA PHE A 31 -20.67 -12.10 9.71
C PHE A 31 -20.69 -12.46 8.22
N ASP A 32 -21.10 -13.68 7.88
CA ASP A 32 -21.13 -14.15 6.49
C ASP A 32 -22.15 -13.39 5.64
N GLU A 33 -23.31 -13.05 6.20
CA GLU A 33 -24.32 -12.22 5.54
C GLU A 33 -23.79 -10.81 5.26
N LEU A 34 -23.10 -10.19 6.22
CA LEU A 34 -22.48 -8.86 6.04
C LEU A 34 -21.40 -8.87 4.96
N VAL A 35 -20.51 -9.87 4.97
CA VAL A 35 -19.46 -10.00 3.95
C VAL A 35 -20.07 -10.23 2.56
N ALA A 36 -21.10 -11.08 2.45
CA ALA A 36 -21.81 -11.31 1.20
C ALA A 36 -22.49 -10.04 0.69
N PHE A 37 -23.14 -9.29 1.58
CA PHE A 37 -23.79 -8.02 1.27
C PHE A 37 -22.80 -6.96 0.77
N LEU A 38 -21.69 -6.74 1.47
CA LEU A 38 -20.65 -5.79 1.05
C LEU A 38 -20.03 -6.16 -0.32
N LYS A 39 -19.90 -7.47 -0.61
CA LYS A 39 -19.48 -7.94 -1.94
C LYS A 39 -20.51 -7.64 -3.03
N ASP A 40 -21.80 -7.76 -2.73
CA ASP A 40 -22.89 -7.44 -3.67
C ASP A 40 -22.88 -5.94 -4.02
N LEU A 41 -22.69 -5.05 -3.04
CA LEU A 41 -22.58 -3.60 -3.24
C LEU A 41 -21.46 -3.18 -4.21
N ARG A 42 -20.41 -4.00 -4.34
CA ARG A 42 -19.30 -3.74 -5.26
C ARG A 42 -19.58 -4.10 -6.70
N ARG A 43 -20.65 -4.83 -6.99
CA ARG A 43 -20.96 -5.21 -8.38
C ARG A 43 -21.17 -3.96 -9.23
N PRO A 44 -20.60 -3.91 -10.45
CA PRO A 44 -20.81 -2.78 -11.34
C PRO A 44 -22.32 -2.66 -11.61
N MET A 45 -22.89 -1.51 -11.26
CA MET A 45 -24.27 -1.17 -11.60
C MET A 45 -24.23 -0.32 -12.86
N GLN A 46 -25.21 -0.48 -13.75
CA GLN A 46 -25.29 0.39 -14.92
C GLN A 46 -25.57 1.83 -14.44
N PRO A 47 -25.00 2.85 -15.11
CA PRO A 47 -25.06 4.25 -14.67
C PRO A 47 -26.44 4.92 -14.72
N ALA A 48 -27.55 4.15 -14.68
CA ALA A 48 -28.91 4.64 -14.81
C ALA A 48 -29.84 4.31 -13.62
N ASP A 49 -29.40 3.58 -12.59
CA ASP A 49 -30.28 3.15 -11.49
C ASP A 49 -30.07 3.96 -10.20
N GLU A 50 -30.32 5.27 -10.21
CA GLU A 50 -30.28 6.11 -8.99
C GLU A 50 -31.16 5.53 -7.87
N ALA A 51 -32.33 4.99 -8.23
CA ALA A 51 -33.25 4.33 -7.29
C ALA A 51 -32.64 3.05 -6.68
N ALA A 52 -31.89 2.25 -7.45
CA ALA A 52 -31.24 1.06 -6.92
C ALA A 52 -30.04 1.41 -6.04
N VAL A 53 -29.33 2.51 -6.34
CA VAL A 53 -28.26 3.03 -5.47
C VAL A 53 -28.84 3.52 -4.15
N GLN A 54 -29.96 4.25 -4.17
CA GLN A 54 -30.67 4.69 -2.96
C GLN A 54 -31.19 3.50 -2.14
N GLN A 55 -31.79 2.50 -2.79
CA GLN A 55 -32.23 1.27 -2.11
C GLN A 55 -31.05 0.56 -1.44
N LYS A 56 -29.92 0.41 -2.14
CA LYS A 56 -28.72 -0.23 -1.59
C LYS A 56 -28.08 0.57 -0.45
N GLN A 57 -28.18 1.90 -0.50
CA GLN A 57 -27.78 2.77 0.62
C GLN A 57 -28.69 2.58 1.84
N ALA A 58 -30.01 2.49 1.64
CA ALA A 58 -30.94 2.20 2.73
C ALA A 58 -30.72 0.80 3.33
N GLU A 59 -30.50 -0.22 2.49
CA GLU A 59 -30.13 -1.57 2.94
C GLU A 59 -28.83 -1.56 3.76
N LEU A 60 -27.85 -0.71 3.38
CA LEU A 60 -26.60 -0.54 4.13
C LEU A 60 -26.84 0.13 5.50
N GLU A 61 -27.73 1.11 5.57
CA GLU A 61 -28.12 1.78 6.82
C GLU A 61 -28.86 0.82 7.76
N GLU A 62 -29.70 -0.09 7.25
CA GLU A 62 -30.37 -1.12 8.07
C GLU A 62 -29.37 -2.08 8.75
N VAL A 63 -28.30 -2.46 8.05
CA VAL A 63 -27.27 -3.37 8.60
C VAL A 63 -26.13 -2.64 9.32
N ALA A 64 -26.18 -1.30 9.37
CA ALA A 64 -25.10 -0.47 9.93
C ALA A 64 -24.75 -0.81 11.39
N PRO A 65 -25.72 -1.05 12.31
CA PRO A 65 -25.41 -1.41 13.69
C PRO A 65 -24.66 -2.74 13.80
N ALA A 66 -25.11 -3.76 13.04
CA ALA A 66 -24.45 -5.07 13.00
C ALA A 66 -23.02 -4.95 12.46
N LEU A 67 -22.86 -4.25 11.33
CA LEU A 67 -21.57 -4.01 10.70
C LEU A 67 -20.60 -3.30 11.66
N GLN A 68 -21.05 -2.22 12.29
CA GLN A 68 -20.21 -1.45 13.20
C GLN A 68 -19.82 -2.25 14.46
N ARG A 69 -20.74 -3.06 14.99
CA ARG A 69 -20.47 -3.97 16.11
C ARG A 69 -19.37 -4.97 15.77
N PHE A 70 -19.41 -5.60 14.59
CA PHE A 70 -18.34 -6.52 14.18
C PHE A 70 -17.01 -5.80 13.93
N LEU A 71 -17.04 -4.58 13.38
CA LEU A 71 -15.82 -3.77 13.19
C LEU A 71 -15.15 -3.42 14.53
N ILE A 72 -15.92 -3.06 15.57
CA ILE A 72 -15.38 -2.63 16.87
C ILE A 72 -15.08 -3.82 17.79
N GLY A 73 -16.00 -4.77 17.89
CA GLY A 73 -16.00 -5.84 18.90
C GLY A 73 -15.65 -7.23 18.39
N GLY A 74 -15.62 -7.45 17.07
CA GLY A 74 -15.30 -8.76 16.49
C GLY A 74 -13.85 -9.18 16.72
N GLU A 75 -13.53 -10.46 16.53
CA GLU A 75 -12.14 -10.93 16.55
C GLU A 75 -11.28 -10.20 15.50
N ILE A 76 -9.96 -10.13 15.69
CA ILE A 76 -9.02 -9.42 14.80
C ILE A 76 -9.21 -9.86 13.34
N ARG A 77 -9.36 -11.17 13.10
CA ARG A 77 -9.56 -11.70 11.76
C ARG A 77 -10.83 -11.15 11.09
N ASP A 78 -11.94 -11.15 11.83
CA ASP A 78 -13.26 -10.81 11.29
C ASP A 78 -13.40 -9.30 11.07
N ARG A 79 -12.96 -8.49 12.05
CA ARG A 79 -12.97 -7.03 11.89
C ARG A 79 -12.12 -6.60 10.70
N LEU A 80 -10.95 -7.20 10.46
CA LEU A 80 -10.05 -6.82 9.37
C LEU A 80 -10.62 -7.22 8.02
N ALA A 81 -11.29 -8.38 7.94
CA ALA A 81 -12.00 -8.81 6.75
C ALA A 81 -13.14 -7.84 6.39
N LEU A 82 -13.92 -7.41 7.38
CA LEU A 82 -15.00 -6.43 7.19
C LEU A 82 -14.44 -5.02 6.88
N LEU A 83 -13.42 -4.57 7.59
CA LEU A 83 -12.78 -3.27 7.35
C LEU A 83 -12.27 -3.16 5.92
N ARG A 84 -11.64 -4.22 5.40
CA ARG A 84 -11.23 -4.31 4.00
C ARG A 84 -12.43 -4.28 3.06
N ALA A 85 -13.50 -5.03 3.35
CA ALA A 85 -14.69 -5.04 2.52
C ALA A 85 -15.38 -3.66 2.44
N VAL A 86 -15.40 -2.90 3.55
CA VAL A 86 -15.90 -1.53 3.61
C VAL A 86 -14.97 -0.57 2.86
N ALA A 87 -13.66 -0.65 3.07
CA ALA A 87 -12.69 0.18 2.35
C ALA A 87 -12.77 0.00 0.82
N ASP A 88 -13.08 -1.23 0.37
CA ASP A 88 -13.28 -1.54 -1.04
C ASP A 88 -14.48 -0.82 -1.66
N LEU A 89 -15.47 -0.39 -0.87
CA LEU A 89 -16.60 0.42 -1.37
C LEU A 89 -16.14 1.78 -1.87
N GLY A 90 -15.14 2.38 -1.23
CA GLY A 90 -14.53 3.65 -1.66
C GLY A 90 -13.78 3.57 -2.99
N THR A 91 -13.52 2.36 -3.49
CA THR A 91 -12.84 2.15 -4.77
C THR A 91 -13.80 2.03 -5.96
N VAL A 92 -15.11 2.09 -5.75
CA VAL A 92 -16.11 1.92 -6.81
C VAL A 92 -16.46 3.29 -7.43
N PRO A 93 -16.11 3.54 -8.71
CA PRO A 93 -16.38 4.83 -9.35
C PRO A 93 -17.89 5.13 -9.38
N GLY A 94 -18.26 6.37 -9.06
CA GLY A 94 -19.64 6.85 -9.18
C GLY A 94 -20.62 6.35 -8.12
N LYS A 95 -20.17 5.68 -7.06
CA LYS A 95 -21.05 5.23 -5.96
C LYS A 95 -20.85 6.06 -4.67
N PRO A 96 -21.87 6.76 -4.17
CA PRO A 96 -21.77 7.67 -3.03
C PRO A 96 -22.04 6.97 -1.68
N TYR A 97 -21.65 5.70 -1.50
CA TYR A 97 -21.91 5.01 -0.23
C TYR A 97 -21.20 5.74 0.92
N SER A 98 -21.84 5.80 2.09
CA SER A 98 -21.31 6.46 3.30
C SER A 98 -20.20 5.65 4.00
N PHE A 99 -19.35 4.93 3.26
CA PHE A 99 -18.32 4.02 3.78
C PHE A 99 -17.35 4.72 4.74
N ALA A 100 -17.05 6.00 4.52
CA ALA A 100 -16.11 6.76 5.32
C ALA A 100 -16.53 6.89 6.80
N LEU A 101 -17.83 6.90 7.09
CA LEU A 101 -18.33 6.97 8.47
C LEU A 101 -17.92 5.74 9.27
N TYR A 102 -18.11 4.54 8.71
CA TYR A 102 -17.73 3.27 9.35
C TYR A 102 -16.24 3.19 9.67
N LEU A 103 -15.38 3.60 8.73
CA LEU A 103 -13.93 3.66 8.95
C LEU A 103 -13.57 4.64 10.07
N LEU A 104 -14.17 5.83 10.09
CA LEU A 104 -13.88 6.84 11.11
C LEU A 104 -14.34 6.41 12.51
N VAL A 105 -15.53 5.79 12.63
CA VAL A 105 -16.01 5.26 13.91
C VAL A 105 -15.16 4.09 14.37
N PHE A 106 -14.80 3.17 13.46
CA PHE A 106 -13.84 2.11 13.76
C PHE A 106 -12.54 2.70 14.33
N LEU A 107 -11.94 3.71 13.68
CA LEU A 107 -10.70 4.31 14.15
C LEU A 107 -10.85 4.98 15.51
N GLU A 108 -11.96 5.67 15.78
CA GLU A 108 -12.19 6.29 17.09
C GLU A 108 -12.28 5.25 18.21
N GLU A 109 -13.03 4.18 18.02
CA GLU A 109 -13.14 3.12 19.03
C GLU A 109 -11.86 2.30 19.14
N TYR A 110 -11.23 1.96 18.00
CA TYR A 110 -9.97 1.22 17.97
C TYR A 110 -8.87 1.93 18.76
N LEU A 111 -8.80 3.26 18.68
CA LEU A 111 -7.81 4.06 19.41
C LEU A 111 -8.04 4.10 20.93
N LYS A 112 -9.23 3.79 21.44
CA LYS A 112 -9.48 3.73 22.90
C LYS A 112 -8.82 2.52 23.54
N ASP A 113 -8.77 1.40 22.81
CA ASP A 113 -8.27 0.11 23.31
C ASP A 113 -6.95 -0.31 22.66
N ILE A 114 -6.28 0.60 21.93
CA ILE A 114 -5.09 0.26 21.15
C ILE A 114 -3.88 -0.03 22.05
N GLU A 115 -3.80 0.53 23.25
CA GLU A 115 -2.62 0.51 24.11
C GLU A 115 -2.33 -0.87 24.74
N THR A 116 -3.34 -1.75 24.81
CA THR A 116 -3.22 -3.08 25.41
C THR A 116 -3.37 -4.19 24.37
N LEU A 117 -2.55 -5.24 24.51
CA LEU A 117 -2.75 -6.50 23.80
C LEU A 117 -3.95 -7.23 24.40
N ARG A 118 -4.79 -7.80 23.55
CA ARG A 118 -5.93 -8.63 23.96
C ARG A 118 -5.46 -9.99 24.41
N ASP A 119 -6.32 -10.71 25.14
CA ASP A 119 -6.02 -12.07 25.58
C ASP A 119 -5.71 -12.97 24.37
N GLY A 120 -4.52 -13.59 24.40
CA GLY A 120 -4.02 -14.46 23.32
C GLY A 120 -3.43 -13.72 22.12
N GLU A 121 -3.45 -12.39 22.09
CA GLU A 121 -2.86 -11.59 21.02
C GLU A 121 -1.34 -11.45 21.20
N THR A 122 -0.58 -11.74 20.14
CA THR A 122 0.86 -11.48 20.13
C THR A 122 1.17 -10.08 19.59
N ILE A 123 2.36 -9.56 19.89
CA ILE A 123 2.85 -8.30 19.29
C ILE A 123 2.91 -8.36 17.75
N SER A 124 3.08 -9.55 17.17
CA SER A 124 3.05 -9.74 15.72
C SER A 124 1.64 -9.61 15.16
N ASP A 125 0.64 -10.12 15.87
CA ASP A 125 -0.77 -9.97 15.50
C ASP A 125 -1.16 -8.49 15.52
N ARG A 126 -0.76 -7.76 16.58
CA ARG A 126 -0.95 -6.31 16.66
C ARG A 126 -0.30 -5.58 15.49
N ALA A 127 0.95 -5.91 15.16
CA ALA A 127 1.64 -5.29 14.04
C ALA A 127 0.94 -5.58 12.69
N ALA A 128 0.41 -6.79 12.52
CA ALA A 128 -0.36 -7.17 11.34
C ALA A 128 -1.71 -6.44 11.26
N GLU A 129 -2.41 -6.25 12.39
CA GLU A 129 -3.64 -5.46 12.47
C GLU A 129 -3.40 -4.00 12.07
N LEU A 130 -2.40 -3.34 12.67
CA LEU A 130 -2.03 -1.95 12.33
C LEU A 130 -1.68 -1.80 10.85
N ARG A 131 -0.96 -2.77 10.29
CA ARG A 131 -0.63 -2.80 8.86
C ARG A 131 -1.90 -2.84 8.00
N GLU A 132 -2.85 -3.71 8.32
CA GLU A 132 -4.10 -3.80 7.56
C GLU A 132 -4.98 -2.55 7.73
N VAL A 133 -4.98 -1.92 8.92
CA VAL A 133 -5.66 -0.63 9.15
C VAL A 133 -5.09 0.44 8.22
N PHE A 134 -3.77 0.62 8.15
CA PHE A 134 -3.15 1.58 7.22
C PHE A 134 -3.53 1.31 5.77
N LEU A 135 -3.51 0.04 5.34
CA LEU A 135 -3.89 -0.34 3.98
C LEU A 135 -5.36 -0.03 3.67
N CYS A 136 -6.27 -0.31 4.61
CA CYS A 136 -7.71 -0.06 4.43
C CYS A 136 -8.00 1.44 4.31
N PHE A 137 -7.40 2.27 5.15
CA PHE A 137 -7.57 3.72 5.09
C PHE A 137 -7.00 4.33 3.81
N HIS A 138 -5.78 3.95 3.44
CA HIS A 138 -5.16 4.39 2.19
C HIS A 138 -5.99 3.97 0.98
N ARG A 139 -6.50 2.73 0.99
CA ARG A 139 -7.37 2.21 -0.07
C ARG A 139 -8.70 2.95 -0.17
N ALA A 140 -9.27 3.35 0.96
CA ALA A 140 -10.48 4.16 1.01
C ALA A 140 -10.23 5.63 0.62
N GLY A 141 -8.98 6.04 0.38
CA GLY A 141 -8.61 7.43 0.11
C GLY A 141 -8.79 8.35 1.33
N LEU A 142 -8.76 7.78 2.55
CA LEU A 142 -8.98 8.51 3.80
C LEU A 142 -7.66 8.71 4.54
N ALA A 143 -7.34 9.96 4.84
CA ALA A 143 -6.18 10.34 5.63
C ALA A 143 -6.55 11.28 6.80
N PRO A 144 -7.41 10.85 7.75
CA PRO A 144 -7.76 11.69 8.89
C PRO A 144 -6.54 11.92 9.79
N ASP A 145 -6.43 13.11 10.38
CA ASP A 145 -5.34 13.44 11.32
C ASP A 145 -5.22 12.44 12.47
N ARG A 146 -6.34 11.83 12.87
CA ARG A 146 -6.38 10.81 13.93
C ARG A 146 -5.58 9.54 13.60
N LEU A 147 -5.34 9.21 12.33
CA LEU A 147 -4.43 8.11 11.99
C LEU A 147 -3.02 8.35 12.54
N ARG A 148 -2.64 9.61 12.79
CA ARG A 148 -1.34 9.94 13.41
C ARG A 148 -1.22 9.41 14.84
N LEU A 149 -2.32 9.16 15.55
CA LEU A 149 -2.30 8.57 16.89
C LEU A 149 -1.81 7.12 16.88
N ILE A 150 -1.96 6.41 15.75
CA ILE A 150 -1.35 5.09 15.58
C ILE A 150 0.18 5.17 15.62
N TYR A 151 0.79 6.27 15.16
CA TYR A 151 2.24 6.45 15.28
C TYR A 151 2.68 6.60 16.72
N SER A 152 1.91 7.34 17.53
CA SER A 152 2.18 7.46 18.96
C SER A 152 2.11 6.10 19.65
N HIS A 153 1.14 5.26 19.28
CA HIS A 153 1.03 3.90 19.79
C HIS A 153 2.27 3.05 19.41
N ILE A 154 2.71 3.07 18.15
CA ILE A 154 3.93 2.37 17.74
C ILE A 154 5.16 2.91 18.50
N GLU A 155 5.25 4.22 18.70
CA GLU A 155 6.37 4.86 19.36
C GLU A 155 6.45 4.56 20.87
N GLN A 156 5.31 4.44 21.55
CA GLN A 156 5.24 4.33 23.01
C GLN A 156 5.01 2.90 23.48
N ASP A 157 4.11 2.15 22.85
CA ASP A 157 3.62 0.89 23.39
C ASP A 157 4.43 -0.31 22.92
N PHE A 158 4.97 -0.30 21.71
CA PHE A 158 5.87 -1.36 21.26
C PHE A 158 7.14 -1.47 22.13
N PRO A 159 7.81 -0.36 22.52
CA PRO A 159 8.88 -0.43 23.50
C PRO A 159 8.44 -0.93 24.89
N ARG A 160 7.20 -0.63 25.31
CA ARG A 160 6.64 -1.16 26.57
C ARG A 160 6.44 -2.67 26.49
N PHE A 161 5.89 -3.18 25.39
CA PHE A 161 5.73 -4.62 25.16
C PHE A 161 7.09 -5.33 25.14
N GLU A 162 8.08 -4.72 24.49
CA GLU A 162 9.46 -5.22 24.50
C GLU A 162 10.05 -5.27 25.91
N ALA A 163 9.88 -4.22 26.72
CA ALA A 163 10.33 -4.22 28.12
C ALA A 163 9.65 -5.31 28.96
N ALA A 164 8.44 -5.73 28.58
CA ALA A 164 7.72 -6.86 29.16
C ALA A 164 8.11 -8.24 28.57
N GLY A 165 9.10 -8.28 27.67
CA GLY A 165 9.63 -9.51 27.06
C GLY A 165 8.98 -9.92 25.73
N ALA A 166 8.03 -9.14 25.20
CA ALA A 166 7.40 -9.40 23.91
C ALA A 166 8.14 -8.67 22.78
N LEU A 167 9.15 -9.31 22.19
CA LEU A 167 9.93 -8.74 21.09
C LEU A 167 9.17 -8.80 19.76
N LEU A 168 9.10 -7.67 19.05
CA LEU A 168 8.60 -7.63 17.68
C LEU A 168 9.63 -8.26 16.71
N PRO A 169 9.27 -9.34 15.99
CA PRO A 169 10.15 -9.96 14.99
C PRO A 169 10.41 -9.02 13.80
N MET A 170 11.58 -9.16 13.17
CA MET A 170 11.99 -8.34 12.03
C MET A 170 10.97 -8.37 10.86
N PRO A 171 10.42 -9.53 10.43
CA PRO A 171 9.47 -9.54 9.31
C PRO A 171 8.22 -8.70 9.59
N SER A 172 7.69 -8.77 10.82
CA SER A 172 6.53 -7.98 11.27
C SER A 172 6.87 -6.49 11.31
N ALA A 173 8.04 -6.14 11.85
CA ALA A 173 8.52 -4.76 11.95
C ALA A 173 8.72 -4.11 10.58
N VAL A 174 9.41 -4.81 9.67
CA VAL A 174 9.68 -4.36 8.31
C VAL A 174 8.38 -4.21 7.52
N SER A 175 7.47 -5.18 7.63
CA SER A 175 6.20 -5.16 6.90
C SER A 175 5.30 -4.00 7.34
N LEU A 176 5.24 -3.73 8.65
CA LEU A 176 4.51 -2.58 9.20
C LEU A 176 5.17 -1.25 8.79
N CYS A 177 6.50 -1.13 8.95
CA CYS A 177 7.25 0.08 8.59
C CYS A 177 7.11 0.42 7.10
N HIS A 178 7.26 -0.58 6.24
CA HIS A 178 7.05 -0.43 4.80
C HIS A 178 5.64 0.07 4.50
N THR A 179 4.61 -0.56 5.06
CA THR A 179 3.22 -0.17 4.81
C THR A 179 2.92 1.25 5.30
N MET A 180 3.40 1.60 6.49
CA MET A 180 3.27 2.95 7.04
C MET A 180 3.82 4.00 6.07
N LEU A 181 5.07 3.85 5.65
CA LEU A 181 5.72 4.79 4.74
C LEU A 181 5.09 4.77 3.35
N ALA A 182 4.77 3.58 2.83
CA ALA A 182 4.21 3.40 1.50
C ALA A 182 2.77 3.92 1.36
N THR A 183 2.05 4.12 2.46
CA THR A 183 0.70 4.70 2.46
C THR A 183 0.71 6.24 2.57
N GLY A 184 1.90 6.85 2.61
CA GLY A 184 2.09 8.30 2.47
C GLY A 184 2.22 9.06 3.79
N LEU A 185 2.43 8.37 4.90
CA LEU A 185 2.58 8.97 6.22
C LEU A 185 3.88 8.49 6.87
N SER A 186 4.53 9.37 7.65
CA SER A 186 5.76 9.03 8.36
C SER A 186 5.80 9.70 9.74
N SER A 187 6.35 8.98 10.71
CA SER A 187 6.78 9.49 12.01
C SER A 187 8.20 9.00 12.29
N SER A 188 9.11 9.90 12.69
CA SER A 188 10.49 9.53 13.00
C SER A 188 10.59 8.60 14.21
N GLY A 189 9.75 8.80 15.23
CA GLY A 189 9.70 7.93 16.41
C GLY A 189 9.24 6.52 16.06
N ALA A 190 8.08 6.39 15.42
CA ALA A 190 7.56 5.10 14.98
C ALA A 190 8.51 4.38 14.02
N THR A 191 9.10 5.10 13.07
CA THR A 191 10.10 4.55 12.13
C THR A 191 11.33 4.02 12.87
N THR A 192 11.81 4.77 13.87
CA THR A 192 12.94 4.37 14.71
C THR A 192 12.65 3.07 15.47
N VAL A 193 11.48 2.96 16.12
CA VAL A 193 11.09 1.76 16.87
C VAL A 193 11.04 0.52 15.98
N LEU A 194 10.41 0.62 14.80
CA LEU A 194 10.27 -0.50 13.88
C LEU A 194 11.63 -0.91 13.26
N LEU A 195 12.47 0.05 12.89
CA LEU A 195 13.80 -0.26 12.35
C LEU A 195 14.76 -0.80 13.42
N ARG A 196 14.67 -0.34 14.67
CA ARG A 196 15.41 -0.94 15.80
C ARG A 196 15.00 -2.38 16.09
N SER A 197 13.71 -2.70 15.94
CA SER A 197 13.24 -4.08 16.04
C SER A 197 13.84 -4.96 14.94
N SER A 198 13.97 -4.39 13.73
CA SER A 198 14.57 -5.08 12.57
C SER A 198 16.08 -5.31 12.73
N LEU A 199 16.77 -4.38 13.40
CA LEU A 199 18.22 -4.40 13.64
C LEU A 199 18.72 -5.58 14.48
N ARG A 200 17.83 -6.22 15.24
CA ARG A 200 18.18 -7.36 16.12
C ARG A 200 18.56 -8.62 15.35
N GLU A 201 18.08 -8.74 14.11
CA GLU A 201 18.32 -9.90 13.25
C GLU A 201 19.44 -9.58 12.24
N PRO A 202 20.56 -10.33 12.24
CA PRO A 202 21.65 -10.05 11.31
C PRO A 202 21.24 -10.20 9.86
N LEU A 203 21.43 -9.14 9.06
CA LEU A 203 21.07 -9.13 7.64
C LEU A 203 21.83 -10.16 6.79
N ILE A 204 22.94 -10.70 7.28
CA ILE A 204 23.70 -11.77 6.61
C ILE A 204 22.88 -13.06 6.43
N HIS A 205 21.84 -13.26 7.24
CA HIS A 205 20.94 -14.42 7.14
C HIS A 205 19.74 -14.17 6.23
N VAL A 206 19.54 -12.93 5.77
CA VAL A 206 18.45 -12.57 4.88
C VAL A 206 18.86 -12.87 3.44
N ALA A 207 18.11 -13.74 2.77
CA ALA A 207 18.39 -14.09 1.38
C ALA A 207 18.31 -12.88 0.44
N ASP A 208 19.20 -12.84 -0.56
CA ASP A 208 19.29 -11.77 -1.57
C ASP A 208 17.99 -11.54 -2.36
N ASP A 209 17.04 -12.48 -2.34
CA ASP A 209 15.76 -12.42 -3.05
C ASP A 209 14.53 -12.47 -2.12
N SER A 210 14.73 -12.23 -0.81
CA SER A 210 13.66 -12.26 0.18
C SER A 210 12.70 -11.07 0.06
N GLN A 211 11.48 -11.26 0.54
CA GLN A 211 10.47 -10.20 0.58
C GLN A 211 10.84 -9.12 1.60
N GLU A 212 11.46 -9.51 2.71
CA GLU A 212 11.92 -8.64 3.78
C GLU A 212 13.01 -7.70 3.27
N LEU A 213 13.99 -8.21 2.50
CA LEU A 213 15.02 -7.38 1.90
C LEU A 213 14.44 -6.42 0.86
N ARG A 214 13.48 -6.88 0.04
CA ARG A 214 12.75 -5.99 -0.89
C ARG A 214 12.06 -4.85 -0.14
N MET A 215 11.40 -5.14 0.96
CA MET A 215 10.72 -4.14 1.79
C MET A 215 11.73 -3.19 2.43
N LEU A 216 12.83 -3.69 3.00
CA LEU A 216 13.92 -2.87 3.54
C LEU A 216 14.53 -1.92 2.49
N LYS A 217 14.79 -2.43 1.28
CA LYS A 217 15.25 -1.61 0.14
C LYS A 217 14.25 -0.52 -0.22
N THR A 218 12.96 -0.82 -0.10
CA THR A 218 11.88 0.14 -0.36
C THR A 218 11.81 1.17 0.76
N ILE A 219 11.88 0.76 2.02
CA ILE A 219 11.91 1.66 3.20
C ILE A 219 13.09 2.62 3.11
N GLU A 220 14.29 2.13 2.82
CA GLU A 220 15.48 2.96 2.63
C GLU A 220 15.24 4.06 1.59
N MET A 221 14.66 3.70 0.45
CA MET A 221 14.45 4.64 -0.62
C MET A 221 13.30 5.62 -0.34
N LEU A 222 12.22 5.17 0.32
CA LEU A 222 11.15 6.03 0.80
C LEU A 222 11.67 7.08 1.79
N ILE A 223 12.43 6.65 2.80
CA ILE A 223 13.01 7.56 3.80
C ILE A 223 13.92 8.58 3.13
N ARG A 224 14.81 8.12 2.23
CA ARG A 224 15.81 8.99 1.60
C ARG A 224 15.24 9.95 0.56
N LEU A 225 14.17 9.58 -0.14
CA LEU A 225 13.67 10.35 -1.28
C LEU A 225 12.32 11.03 -1.03
N ASP A 226 11.43 10.41 -0.24
CA ASP A 226 10.09 10.95 0.01
C ASP A 226 9.97 11.57 1.42
N PHE A 227 10.75 11.10 2.41
CA PHE A 227 10.61 11.53 3.81
C PHE A 227 11.90 12.12 4.41
N LEU A 228 12.47 13.14 3.76
CA LEU A 228 13.70 13.82 4.19
C LEU A 228 13.68 14.27 5.65
N TYR A 229 12.55 14.83 6.11
CA TYR A 229 12.40 15.23 7.53
C TYR A 229 12.52 14.06 8.50
N THR A 230 12.03 12.88 8.10
CA THR A 230 12.21 11.66 8.90
C THR A 230 13.68 11.27 8.92
N GLN A 231 14.33 11.25 7.75
CA GLN A 231 15.75 10.93 7.61
C GLN A 231 16.65 11.78 8.52
N GLU A 232 16.42 13.10 8.56
CA GLU A 232 17.21 14.03 9.39
C GLU A 232 17.08 13.79 10.90
N ARG A 233 16.01 13.12 11.33
CA ARG A 233 15.70 12.84 12.74
C ARG A 233 16.01 11.41 13.16
N LEU A 234 16.45 10.55 12.25
CA LEU A 234 16.76 9.18 12.59
C LEU A 234 18.04 9.11 13.45
N PRO A 235 18.06 8.26 14.49
CA PRO A 235 19.27 8.01 15.24
C PRO A 235 20.42 7.46 14.37
N PRO A 236 21.69 7.65 14.77
CA PRO A 236 22.86 7.20 14.02
C PRO A 236 22.83 5.71 13.68
N GLU A 237 22.43 4.86 14.62
CA GLU A 237 22.39 3.40 14.44
C GLU A 237 21.36 2.96 13.39
N VAL A 238 20.23 3.66 13.31
CA VAL A 238 19.20 3.41 12.28
C VAL A 238 19.68 3.92 10.92
N THR A 239 20.38 5.06 10.91
CA THR A 239 20.96 5.61 9.68
C THR A 239 22.06 4.69 9.12
N GLU A 240 22.91 4.14 9.99
CA GLU A 240 23.92 3.15 9.63
C GLU A 240 23.27 1.88 9.08
N TYR A 241 22.23 1.38 9.74
CA TYR A 241 21.44 0.24 9.27
C TYR A 241 20.91 0.44 7.85
N LEU A 242 20.27 1.59 7.58
CA LEU A 242 19.75 1.91 6.26
C LEU A 242 20.87 2.04 5.21
N SER A 243 22.05 2.52 5.60
CA SER A 243 23.22 2.55 4.71
C SER A 243 23.71 1.15 4.36
N VAL A 244 23.73 0.21 5.32
CA VAL A 244 24.02 -1.21 5.07
C VAL A 244 22.96 -1.80 4.14
N VAL A 245 21.68 -1.63 4.47
CA VAL A 245 20.55 -2.07 3.63
C VAL A 245 20.71 -1.58 2.21
N ARG A 246 21.04 -0.30 1.99
CA ARG A 246 21.27 0.29 0.66
C ARG A 246 22.36 -0.43 -0.13
N ASN A 247 23.44 -0.84 0.52
CA ASN A 247 24.59 -1.48 -0.11
C ASN A 247 24.47 -3.00 -0.29
N LEU A 248 23.55 -3.66 0.44
CA LEU A 248 23.33 -5.10 0.28
C LEU A 248 22.91 -5.46 -1.15
N ARG A 249 23.32 -6.63 -1.62
CA ARG A 249 22.84 -7.14 -2.90
C ARG A 249 21.38 -7.55 -2.75
N TYR A 250 20.51 -7.05 -3.60
CA TYR A 250 19.14 -7.54 -3.74
C TYR A 250 18.92 -7.97 -5.19
N TYR A 251 18.21 -9.07 -5.36
CA TYR A 251 17.90 -9.65 -6.65
C TYR A 251 16.40 -9.94 -6.75
N ASP A 252 15.69 -9.17 -7.56
CA ASP A 252 14.29 -9.45 -7.84
C ASP A 252 14.17 -10.57 -8.89
N ARG A 253 13.44 -11.64 -8.55
CA ARG A 253 13.18 -12.77 -9.46
C ARG A 253 12.49 -12.32 -10.75
N GLU A 254 11.71 -11.25 -10.73
CA GLU A 254 11.05 -10.68 -11.90
C GLU A 254 12.03 -10.01 -12.87
N LEU A 255 13.25 -9.66 -12.46
CA LEU A 255 14.26 -9.06 -13.33
C LEU A 255 14.64 -10.00 -14.47
N ARG A 256 14.70 -11.31 -14.24
CA ARG A 256 14.99 -12.33 -15.27
C ARG A 256 13.78 -12.72 -16.11
N ARG A 257 12.56 -12.46 -15.64
CA ARG A 257 11.33 -12.84 -16.35
C ARG A 257 10.94 -11.74 -17.32
N ASP A 258 11.10 -12.01 -18.60
CA ASP A 258 10.67 -11.06 -19.63
C ASP A 258 9.16 -11.12 -19.81
N THR A 259 8.56 -9.95 -19.93
CA THR A 259 7.26 -9.80 -20.57
C THR A 259 7.42 -9.72 -22.08
N PRO A 260 6.37 -9.98 -22.88
CA PRO A 260 6.43 -9.83 -24.33
C PRO A 260 6.94 -8.45 -24.77
N LEU A 261 6.50 -7.37 -24.10
CA LEU A 261 6.96 -6.02 -24.40
C LEU A 261 8.44 -5.85 -24.08
N SER A 262 8.88 -6.21 -22.87
CA SER A 262 10.29 -6.04 -22.46
C SER A 262 11.25 -6.82 -23.35
N TYR A 263 10.86 -8.03 -23.79
CA TYR A 263 11.64 -8.86 -24.71
C TYR A 263 11.78 -8.21 -26.08
N GLN A 264 10.65 -7.80 -26.69
CA GLN A 264 10.66 -7.19 -28.03
C GLN A 264 11.37 -5.84 -28.01
N MET A 265 11.14 -5.02 -26.99
CA MET A 265 11.78 -3.71 -26.82
C MET A 265 13.30 -3.86 -26.71
N ALA A 266 13.80 -4.77 -25.87
CA ALA A 266 15.23 -5.04 -25.75
C ALA A 266 15.86 -5.48 -27.08
N PHE A 267 15.15 -6.30 -27.86
CA PHE A 267 15.60 -6.74 -29.18
C PHE A 267 15.75 -5.57 -30.16
N PHE A 268 14.74 -4.69 -30.28
CA PHE A 268 14.80 -3.56 -31.21
C PHE A 268 15.82 -2.51 -30.75
N LEU A 269 15.89 -2.21 -29.45
CA LEU A 269 16.88 -1.27 -28.91
C LEU A 269 18.32 -1.71 -29.23
N ARG A 270 18.64 -3.00 -29.06
CA ARG A 270 19.96 -3.53 -29.42
C ARG A 270 20.28 -3.40 -30.90
N LYS A 271 19.29 -3.55 -31.79
CA LYS A 271 19.49 -3.31 -33.23
C LYS A 271 19.82 -1.86 -33.58
N HIS A 272 19.45 -0.92 -32.70
CA HIS A 272 19.78 0.49 -32.82
C HIS A 272 20.97 0.91 -31.93
N GLY A 273 21.81 -0.04 -31.50
CA GLY A 273 23.04 0.24 -30.77
C GLY A 273 22.87 0.45 -29.25
N PHE A 274 21.65 0.40 -28.72
CA PHE A 274 21.41 0.58 -27.28
C PHE A 274 21.69 -0.74 -26.51
N PRO A 275 22.42 -0.71 -25.37
CA PRO A 275 22.86 -1.94 -24.69
C PRO A 275 21.74 -2.86 -24.19
N ALA A 276 20.62 -2.29 -23.72
CA ALA A 276 19.51 -3.00 -23.11
C ALA A 276 19.98 -4.04 -22.06
N LYS A 277 20.79 -3.57 -21.11
CA LYS A 277 21.29 -4.32 -19.94
C LYS A 277 20.17 -4.41 -18.89
N ARG A 278 20.37 -5.30 -17.90
CA ARG A 278 19.49 -5.45 -16.73
C ARG A 278 20.23 -4.97 -15.48
N LYS A 279 19.53 -4.27 -14.59
CA LYS A 279 20.11 -3.80 -13.33
C LYS A 279 19.06 -3.75 -12.22
N MET A 280 19.49 -4.04 -11.01
CA MET A 280 18.72 -3.70 -9.80
C MET A 280 19.15 -2.32 -9.32
N LEU A 281 18.19 -1.44 -9.06
CA LEU A 281 18.42 -0.17 -8.38
C LEU A 281 17.50 -0.09 -7.15
N GLY A 282 18.09 -0.27 -5.97
CA GLY A 282 17.31 -0.43 -4.73
C GLY A 282 16.32 -1.59 -4.87
N PRO A 283 15.01 -1.37 -4.65
CA PRO A 283 13.96 -2.37 -4.84
C PRO A 283 13.51 -2.53 -6.30
N TYR A 284 13.98 -1.70 -7.24
CA TYR A 284 13.44 -1.65 -8.60
C TYR A 284 14.23 -2.51 -9.59
N PRO A 285 13.58 -3.49 -10.24
CA PRO A 285 14.14 -4.18 -11.39
C PRO A 285 14.06 -3.30 -12.64
N LEU A 286 15.21 -2.99 -13.23
CA LEU A 286 15.34 -2.28 -14.51
C LEU A 286 15.66 -3.31 -15.59
N LYS A 287 14.65 -3.68 -16.38
CA LYS A 287 14.74 -4.79 -17.35
C LYS A 287 15.44 -4.41 -18.64
N VAL A 288 15.33 -3.15 -19.05
CA VAL A 288 15.84 -2.65 -20.32
C VAL A 288 16.46 -1.29 -20.04
N CYS A 289 17.76 -1.28 -19.76
CA CYS A 289 18.42 -0.06 -19.33
C CYS A 289 19.84 0.07 -19.89
N ASP A 290 20.36 1.29 -19.84
CA ASP A 290 21.77 1.59 -19.94
C ASP A 290 22.24 2.15 -18.58
N PRO A 291 22.99 1.36 -17.79
CA PRO A 291 23.54 1.80 -16.53
C PRO A 291 24.60 2.89 -16.62
N GLU A 292 25.26 3.06 -17.77
CA GLU A 292 26.32 4.05 -17.98
C GLU A 292 25.68 5.42 -18.21
N GLU A 293 24.72 5.48 -19.14
CA GLU A 293 23.92 6.69 -19.42
C GLU A 293 22.75 6.92 -18.44
N ARG A 294 22.57 6.00 -17.48
CA ARG A 294 21.47 5.97 -16.49
C ARG A 294 20.09 6.15 -17.12
N VAL A 295 19.85 5.43 -18.22
CA VAL A 295 18.55 5.42 -18.89
C VAL A 295 17.84 4.10 -18.66
N ASN A 296 16.57 4.14 -18.30
CA ASN A 296 15.69 2.98 -18.20
C ASN A 296 14.52 3.13 -19.17
N PHE A 297 14.30 2.13 -20.02
CA PHE A 297 13.05 1.96 -20.74
C PHE A 297 12.13 1.06 -19.91
N GLU A 298 11.10 1.64 -19.31
CA GLU A 298 10.14 0.95 -18.47
C GLU A 298 9.02 0.33 -19.32
N PRO A 299 8.91 -1.00 -19.42
CA PRO A 299 7.80 -1.64 -20.10
C PRO A 299 6.53 -1.52 -19.25
N VAL A 300 5.54 -0.78 -19.73
CA VAL A 300 4.27 -0.55 -19.04
C VAL A 300 3.20 -1.48 -19.62
N GLU A 301 2.99 -2.62 -18.95
CA GLU A 301 1.97 -3.60 -19.36
C GLU A 301 0.55 -3.09 -19.11
N ASP A 302 -0.37 -3.45 -20.02
CA ASP A 302 -1.83 -3.24 -19.92
C ASP A 302 -2.42 -4.16 -18.85
N ARG A 303 -2.01 -3.99 -17.59
CA ARG A 303 -2.65 -4.65 -16.46
C ARG A 303 -3.82 -3.78 -16.02
N THR A 304 -5.04 -4.29 -16.16
CA THR A 304 -6.19 -3.77 -15.42
C THR A 304 -5.93 -4.00 -13.94
N TRP A 305 -5.49 -2.95 -13.25
CA TRP A 305 -5.32 -2.95 -11.80
C TRP A 305 -6.69 -3.18 -11.17
N ARG A 306 -6.92 -4.39 -10.64
CA ARG A 306 -8.25 -4.82 -10.18
C ARG A 306 -8.77 -4.14 -8.90
N PHE A 307 -8.05 -3.19 -8.28
CA PHE A 307 -8.37 -2.76 -6.91
C PHE A 307 -8.07 -1.29 -6.54
N GLY A 308 -8.24 -0.33 -7.47
CA GLY A 308 -8.52 1.08 -7.11
C GLY A 308 -7.58 1.81 -6.16
N LEU A 309 -6.28 1.49 -6.13
CA LEU A 309 -5.29 2.23 -5.36
C LEU A 309 -4.83 3.47 -6.14
N ILE A 310 -5.01 4.65 -5.54
CA ILE A 310 -4.58 5.95 -6.06
C ILE A 310 -3.15 6.22 -5.57
N GLU A 311 -2.24 5.33 -5.94
CA GLU A 311 -0.84 5.67 -6.22
C GLU A 311 -0.31 4.54 -7.10
N THR A 312 -0.10 4.83 -8.39
CA THR A 312 0.51 3.84 -9.27
C THR A 312 1.94 3.66 -8.79
N ALA A 313 2.31 2.48 -8.30
CA ALA A 313 3.70 2.16 -7.95
C ALA A 313 4.71 2.57 -9.05
N ARG A 314 4.22 2.70 -10.29
CA ARG A 314 4.87 3.30 -11.47
C ARG A 314 5.29 4.76 -11.27
N ALA A 315 4.40 5.66 -10.89
CA ALA A 315 4.71 7.08 -10.70
C ALA A 315 5.75 7.28 -9.59
N ARG A 316 5.65 6.51 -8.49
CA ARG A 316 6.64 6.53 -7.42
C ARG A 316 8.00 5.99 -7.88
N LYS A 317 8.02 4.84 -8.57
CA LYS A 317 9.24 4.29 -9.18
C LYS A 317 9.91 5.33 -10.08
N LYS A 318 9.17 5.93 -11.01
CA LYS A 318 9.68 6.97 -11.91
C LYS A 318 10.32 8.13 -11.14
N ARG A 319 9.59 8.72 -10.18
CA ARG A 319 10.08 9.83 -9.34
C ARG A 319 11.36 9.46 -8.60
N HIS A 320 11.41 8.26 -8.01
CA HIS A 320 12.60 7.78 -7.30
C HIS A 320 13.79 7.60 -8.22
N LEU A 321 13.59 7.01 -9.40
CA LEU A 321 14.63 6.86 -10.41
C LEU A 321 15.18 8.23 -10.83
N GLU A 322 14.30 9.17 -11.16
CA GLU A 322 14.66 10.54 -11.53
C GLU A 322 15.42 11.26 -10.41
N ALA A 323 14.97 11.14 -9.16
CA ALA A 323 15.63 11.72 -8.00
C ALA A 323 17.05 11.18 -7.75
N VAL A 324 17.36 9.95 -8.19
CA VAL A 324 18.72 9.37 -8.14
C VAL A 324 19.47 9.50 -9.48
N GLY A 325 18.99 10.37 -10.37
CA GLY A 325 19.65 10.75 -11.61
C GLY A 325 19.49 9.73 -12.75
N TRP A 326 18.41 8.96 -12.74
CA TRP A 326 18.04 8.09 -13.87
C TRP A 326 16.92 8.70 -14.71
N ARG A 327 17.04 8.61 -16.03
CA ARG A 327 15.94 8.93 -16.95
C ARG A 327 15.08 7.68 -17.12
N SER A 328 13.79 7.74 -16.80
CA SER A 328 12.86 6.63 -16.96
C SER A 328 11.84 6.92 -18.06
N ILE A 329 12.02 6.28 -19.20
CA ILE A 329 11.17 6.41 -20.40
C ILE A 329 10.15 5.28 -20.38
N GLU A 330 8.88 5.60 -20.22
CA GLU A 330 7.81 4.60 -20.22
C GLU A 330 7.41 4.23 -21.65
N VAL A 331 7.21 2.95 -21.91
CA VAL A 331 6.68 2.43 -23.19
C VAL A 331 5.42 1.64 -22.89
N GLN A 332 4.28 2.07 -23.42
CA GLN A 332 3.00 1.42 -23.16
C GLN A 332 2.82 0.17 -24.03
N ALA A 333 2.28 -0.90 -23.44
CA ALA A 333 1.96 -2.11 -24.18
C ALA A 333 0.84 -1.89 -25.21
N SER A 334 -0.12 -0.99 -24.92
CA SER A 334 -1.16 -0.57 -25.86
C SER A 334 -0.56 0.04 -27.13
N GLU A 335 0.27 1.08 -26.99
CA GLU A 335 0.98 1.73 -28.10
C GLU A 335 1.82 0.72 -28.89
N TRP A 336 2.49 -0.20 -28.20
CA TRP A 336 3.33 -1.21 -28.85
C TRP A 336 2.53 -2.23 -29.68
N LYS A 337 1.30 -2.55 -29.27
CA LYS A 337 0.41 -3.49 -29.98
C LYS A 337 -0.17 -2.89 -31.25
N GLU A 338 -0.34 -1.58 -31.31
CA GLU A 338 -0.83 -0.87 -32.50
C GLU A 338 0.17 -0.89 -33.65
N LEU A 339 1.45 -1.19 -33.40
CA LEU A 339 2.50 -1.27 -34.39
C LEU A 339 2.44 -2.62 -35.16
N PRO A 340 1.96 -2.64 -36.42
CA PRO A 340 1.49 -3.85 -37.07
C PRO A 340 2.61 -4.77 -37.56
N HIS A 341 3.79 -4.23 -37.87
CA HIS A 341 4.89 -4.98 -38.47
C HIS A 341 6.26 -4.52 -37.98
N TYR A 342 7.27 -5.35 -38.26
CA TYR A 342 8.66 -5.13 -37.86
C TYR A 342 9.18 -3.71 -38.14
N HIS A 343 8.95 -3.19 -39.35
CA HIS A 343 9.42 -1.85 -39.73
C HIS A 343 8.79 -0.72 -38.90
N ALA A 344 7.52 -0.85 -38.48
CA ALA A 344 6.85 0.14 -37.66
C ALA A 344 7.45 0.15 -36.24
N LYS A 345 7.73 -1.03 -35.67
CA LYS A 345 8.40 -1.16 -34.36
C LYS A 345 9.83 -0.63 -34.39
N ALA A 346 10.58 -0.90 -35.45
CA ALA A 346 11.92 -0.34 -35.62
C ALA A 346 11.89 1.19 -35.78
N ALA A 347 10.97 1.72 -36.58
CA ALA A 347 10.80 3.17 -36.75
C ALA A 347 10.40 3.85 -35.43
N PHE A 348 9.50 3.23 -34.65
CA PHE A 348 9.11 3.69 -33.33
C PHE A 348 10.30 3.76 -32.37
N ILE A 349 11.09 2.69 -32.25
CA ILE A 349 12.28 2.69 -31.36
C ILE A 349 13.33 3.69 -31.84
N ARG A 350 13.55 3.82 -33.16
CA ARG A 350 14.47 4.83 -33.70
C ARG A 350 14.01 6.24 -33.34
N GLN A 351 12.72 6.53 -33.50
CA GLN A 351 12.15 7.83 -33.13
C GLN A 351 12.27 8.06 -31.62
N LEU A 352 11.95 7.04 -30.80
CA LEU A 352 12.07 7.11 -29.35
C LEU A 352 13.51 7.40 -28.89
N LEU A 353 14.51 6.75 -29.49
CA LEU A 353 15.92 7.05 -29.21
C LEU A 353 16.31 8.46 -29.68
N LYS A 354 15.79 8.91 -30.83
CA LYS A 354 16.04 10.27 -31.35
C LYS A 354 15.50 11.34 -30.40
N ASP A 355 14.25 11.17 -29.95
CA ASP A 355 13.53 12.12 -29.10
C ASP A 355 14.16 12.23 -27.70
N ASN A 356 14.93 11.22 -27.29
CA ASN A 356 15.63 11.19 -26.01
C ASN A 356 17.14 11.44 -26.13
N GLU A 357 17.62 11.82 -27.32
CA GLU A 357 19.04 12.11 -27.62
C GLU A 357 19.97 10.90 -27.35
N LEU A 358 19.47 9.69 -27.62
CA LEU A 358 20.18 8.41 -27.39
C LEU A 358 20.62 7.72 -28.69
N LEU A 359 20.36 8.33 -29.84
CA LEU A 359 21.00 7.95 -31.09
C LEU A 359 22.37 8.62 -31.14
N THR A 360 23.41 7.84 -30.87
CA THR A 360 24.74 8.18 -31.36
C THR A 360 24.70 8.13 -32.89
N LEU A 361 25.14 9.23 -33.54
CA LEU A 361 25.27 9.33 -34.99
C LEU A 361 26.23 8.26 -35.55
#